data_AF-A0A2E4XLS3-F1
#
_entry.id   AF-A0A2E4XLS3-F1
#
_cell.length_a   1.000
_cell.length_b   1.000
_cell.length_c   1.000
_cell.angle_alpha   90.00
_cell.angle_beta   90.00
_cell.angle_gamma   90.00
#
_symmetry.space_group_name_H-M   'P 1'
#
loop_
_entity.id
_entity.type
_entity.pdbx_description
1 polymer ?
#
loop_
_entity_poly.entity_id
_entity_poly.type
_entity_poly.pdbx_seq_one_letter_code
_entity_poly.pdbx_strand_id
1 'polypeptide(L)'
;MEVSFLKNHHHNLFENKPLLFKKYICKDCTQKKKEYEYDNSENVPKDILNLGYIEISLGKFPIYVTTPTMVCPFGFNKSNNQMTLQFTNVKDDSEMNSFFRFIQELEMKQMEYLGINDDDVDLYISQIRYDKKGRYDPNLLVKIPFRSNKYEVEVRNRDTSCSIANIYNFSKMRCDIYIDKIWKFNGKYVCKWKVKKIMIQ
;
A
#
# COMPACT_ATOMS: atom_id res chain seq x y z
N MET A 1 15.40 9.95 -25.62
CA MET A 1 15.50 9.20 -24.35
C MET A 1 14.31 8.27 -24.28
N GLU A 2 14.53 6.96 -24.31
CA GLU A 2 13.46 6.00 -24.03
C GLU A 2 12.96 6.21 -22.60
N VAL A 3 11.64 6.39 -22.45
CA VAL A 3 11.01 6.50 -21.14
C VAL A 3 10.95 5.10 -20.56
N SER A 4 11.66 4.87 -19.45
CA SER A 4 11.58 3.60 -18.72
C SER A 4 10.14 3.26 -18.37
N PHE A 5 9.74 1.99 -18.53
CA PHE A 5 8.37 1.57 -18.23
C PHE A 5 8.01 1.81 -16.76
N LEU A 6 8.88 1.40 -15.85
CA LEU A 6 8.78 1.72 -14.42
C LEU A 6 9.37 3.09 -14.14
N LYS A 7 8.86 3.78 -13.12
CA LYS A 7 9.41 5.08 -12.73
C LYS A 7 10.80 4.99 -12.08
N ASN A 8 11.13 3.84 -11.49
CA ASN A 8 12.34 3.61 -10.70
C ASN A 8 12.49 4.63 -9.55
N HIS A 9 11.38 5.00 -8.90
CA HIS A 9 11.39 5.85 -7.73
C HIS A 9 11.82 5.05 -6.50
N HIS A 10 13.07 5.21 -6.08
CA HIS A 10 13.58 4.56 -4.88
C HIS A 10 12.88 5.09 -3.60
N HIS A 11 12.68 4.24 -2.59
CA HIS A 11 12.00 4.64 -1.36
C HIS A 11 12.80 5.66 -0.53
N ASN A 12 14.12 5.74 -0.69
CA ASN A 12 14.95 6.79 -0.08
C ASN A 12 14.53 8.22 -0.46
N LEU A 13 13.75 8.40 -1.54
CA LEU A 13 13.13 9.68 -1.85
C LEU A 13 12.18 10.18 -0.75
N PHE A 14 11.78 9.31 0.18
CA PHE A 14 10.86 9.59 1.29
C PHE A 14 11.57 9.64 2.66
N GLU A 15 12.85 9.29 2.73
CA GLU A 15 13.63 9.35 3.97
C GLU A 15 13.68 10.80 4.50
N ASN A 16 13.49 10.95 5.81
CA ASN A 16 13.56 12.23 6.54
C ASN A 16 12.57 13.31 6.10
N LYS A 17 11.57 12.98 5.26
CA LYS A 17 10.57 13.94 4.82
C LYS A 17 9.30 13.85 5.68
N PRO A 18 8.69 15.00 6.03
CA PRO A 18 7.50 15.00 6.85
C PRO A 18 6.31 14.42 6.07
N LEU A 19 5.57 13.53 6.72
CA LEU A 19 4.27 13.07 6.24
C LEU A 19 3.21 14.11 6.59
N LEU A 20 2.33 14.38 5.65
CA LEU A 20 1.15 15.20 5.87
C LEU A 20 -0.07 14.30 5.89
N PHE A 21 -0.89 14.51 6.90
CA PHE A 21 -2.16 13.82 7.06
C PHE A 21 -3.30 14.83 6.99
N LYS A 22 -4.34 14.48 6.23
CA LYS A 22 -5.57 15.26 6.17
C LYS A 22 -6.75 14.35 6.44
N LYS A 23 -7.41 14.56 7.58
CA LYS A 23 -8.57 13.78 7.98
C LYS A 23 -9.85 14.36 7.38
N TYR A 24 -10.72 13.46 6.96
CA TYR A 24 -12.00 13.77 6.37
C TYR A 24 -13.09 12.98 7.10
N ILE A 25 -14.12 13.68 7.55
CA ILE A 25 -15.26 13.08 8.24
C ILE A 25 -16.43 12.90 7.29
N CYS A 26 -17.23 11.88 7.53
CA CYS A 26 -18.45 11.64 6.78
C CYS A 26 -19.57 12.51 7.34
N LYS A 27 -20.15 13.39 6.50
CA LYS A 27 -21.24 14.29 6.89
C LYS A 27 -22.47 13.52 7.35
N ASP A 28 -22.83 12.47 6.61
CA ASP A 28 -23.99 11.63 6.89
C ASP A 28 -23.65 10.15 6.67
N CYS A 29 -23.49 9.43 7.79
CA CYS A 29 -23.18 8.01 7.80
C CYS A 29 -24.37 7.12 7.39
N THR A 30 -25.56 7.66 7.14
CA THR A 30 -26.76 6.91 6.73
C THR A 30 -26.95 6.85 5.21
N GLN A 31 -26.42 7.83 4.45
CA GLN A 31 -26.59 7.89 2.99
C GLN A 31 -25.81 6.81 2.25
N LYS A 32 -26.35 6.31 1.13
CA LYS A 32 -25.60 5.39 0.24
C LYS A 32 -24.41 6.08 -0.41
N LYS A 33 -24.61 7.32 -0.87
CA LYS A 33 -23.54 8.16 -1.41
C LYS A 33 -22.96 8.97 -0.26
N LYS A 34 -21.72 8.66 0.11
CA LYS A 34 -21.01 9.35 1.18
C LYS A 34 -20.45 10.68 0.69
N GLU A 35 -20.71 11.74 1.44
CA GLU A 35 -20.03 13.02 1.30
C GLU A 35 -19.07 13.19 2.47
N TYR A 36 -17.92 13.77 2.16
CA TYR A 36 -16.83 13.96 3.12
C TYR A 36 -16.44 15.43 3.17
N GLU A 37 -16.08 15.89 4.35
CA GLU A 37 -15.53 17.23 4.56
C GLU A 37 -14.23 17.16 5.34
N TYR A 38 -13.39 18.16 5.11
CA TYR A 38 -12.11 18.26 5.80
C TYR A 38 -12.34 18.62 7.26
N ASP A 39 -11.76 17.84 8.17
CA ASP A 39 -11.77 18.13 9.59
C ASP A 39 -10.41 18.70 10.00
N ASN A 40 -10.40 19.95 10.46
CA ASN A 40 -9.21 20.66 10.92
C ASN A 40 -9.08 20.69 12.44
N SER A 41 -9.93 19.97 13.18
CA SER A 41 -9.83 19.88 14.64
C SER A 41 -8.54 19.21 15.08
N GLU A 42 -8.19 19.34 16.37
CA GLU A 42 -7.05 18.62 16.97
C GLU A 42 -7.43 17.22 17.48
N ASN A 43 -8.69 16.79 17.26
CA ASN A 43 -9.16 15.48 17.71
C ASN A 43 -8.32 14.34 17.12
N VAL A 44 -7.95 13.40 17.98
CA VAL A 44 -7.24 12.18 17.61
C VAL A 44 -8.13 11.33 16.69
N PRO A 45 -7.63 10.83 15.54
CA PRO A 45 -8.48 10.16 14.56
C PRO A 45 -9.22 8.91 15.08
N LYS A 46 -8.65 8.19 16.07
CA LYS A 46 -9.33 7.01 16.63
C LYS A 46 -10.64 7.33 17.34
N ASP A 47 -10.72 8.51 17.95
CA ASP A 47 -11.86 8.97 18.75
C ASP A 47 -12.96 9.63 17.90
N ILE A 48 -12.71 9.87 16.61
CA ILE A 48 -13.68 10.45 15.69
C ILE A 48 -14.65 9.37 15.22
N LEU A 49 -15.91 9.47 15.68
CA LEU A 49 -16.96 8.49 15.42
C LEU A 49 -17.27 8.35 13.91
N ASN A 50 -17.44 9.49 13.22
CA ASN A 50 -17.78 9.56 11.80
C ASN A 50 -16.54 9.76 10.90
N LEU A 51 -15.36 9.31 11.33
CA LEU A 51 -14.17 9.38 10.49
C LEU A 51 -14.41 8.65 9.17
N GLY A 52 -14.23 9.35 8.05
CA GLY A 52 -14.35 8.78 6.72
C GLY A 52 -13.02 8.16 6.25
N TYR A 53 -12.04 9.02 6.03
CA TYR A 53 -10.70 8.61 5.60
C TYR A 53 -9.64 9.64 5.99
N ILE A 54 -8.37 9.26 5.89
CA ILE A 54 -7.23 10.15 6.04
C ILE A 54 -6.40 10.09 4.76
N GLU A 55 -6.13 11.23 4.15
CA GLU A 55 -5.16 11.32 3.06
C GLU A 55 -3.75 11.39 3.63
N ILE A 56 -2.84 10.64 3.02
CA ILE A 56 -1.41 10.66 3.34
C ILE A 56 -0.67 11.20 2.13
N SER A 57 0.19 12.19 2.35
CA SER A 57 1.08 12.68 1.31
C SER A 57 2.45 13.05 1.87
N LEU A 58 3.40 13.17 0.96
CA LEU A 58 4.72 13.72 1.21
C LEU A 58 4.73 15.16 0.68
N GLY A 59 4.47 16.13 1.54
CA GLY A 59 4.18 17.49 1.08
C GLY A 59 2.97 17.48 0.13
N LYS A 60 3.16 17.97 -1.10
CA LYS A 60 2.11 18.00 -2.14
C LYS A 60 2.03 16.74 -3.00
N PHE A 61 2.89 15.75 -2.77
CA PHE A 61 3.04 14.59 -3.66
C PHE A 61 2.51 13.30 -3.02
N PRO A 62 1.85 12.42 -3.81
CA PRO A 62 1.49 11.09 -3.32
C PRO A 62 2.74 10.24 -3.10
N ILE A 63 2.69 9.33 -2.14
CA ILE A 63 3.76 8.35 -1.92
C ILE A 63 3.67 7.31 -3.02
N TYR A 64 4.67 7.31 -3.89
CA TYR A 64 4.77 6.48 -5.09
C TYR A 64 6.20 5.98 -5.22
N VAL A 65 6.38 4.67 -5.10
CA VAL A 65 7.70 4.00 -5.09
C VAL A 65 7.72 2.85 -6.09
N THR A 66 8.90 2.54 -6.59
CA THR A 66 9.16 1.31 -7.34
C THR A 66 9.78 0.31 -6.38
N THR A 67 9.15 -0.85 -6.26
CA THR A 67 9.67 -1.96 -5.45
C THR A 67 11.03 -2.48 -5.98
N PRO A 68 11.87 -3.07 -5.11
CA PRO A 68 12.95 -3.95 -5.56
C PRO A 68 12.36 -5.17 -6.28
N THR A 69 13.21 -6.03 -6.83
CA THR A 69 12.73 -7.29 -7.42
C THR A 69 12.12 -8.17 -6.33
N MET A 70 10.81 -8.44 -6.41
CA MET A 70 10.07 -9.27 -5.45
C MET A 70 9.48 -10.50 -6.14
N VAL A 71 9.26 -11.57 -5.37
CA VAL A 71 8.55 -12.78 -5.84
C VAL A 71 7.07 -12.63 -5.55
N CYS A 72 6.20 -12.93 -6.51
CA CYS A 72 4.75 -13.04 -6.31
C CYS A 72 4.34 -14.52 -6.14
N PRO A 73 4.34 -15.09 -4.92
CA PRO A 73 4.17 -16.52 -4.71
C PRO A 73 2.85 -17.10 -5.26
N PHE A 74 1.77 -16.31 -5.23
CA PHE A 74 0.41 -16.80 -5.50
C PHE A 74 -0.24 -16.19 -6.74
N GLY A 75 0.55 -15.52 -7.58
CA GLY A 75 0.02 -14.84 -8.77
C GLY A 75 -1.02 -13.76 -8.44
N PHE A 76 -1.85 -13.43 -9.42
CA PHE A 76 -2.96 -12.50 -9.25
C PHE A 76 -4.23 -13.18 -8.71
N ASN A 77 -4.73 -12.71 -7.55
CA ASN A 77 -6.00 -13.17 -7.00
C ASN A 77 -7.17 -12.30 -7.46
N LYS A 78 -8.01 -12.85 -8.34
CA LYS A 78 -9.18 -12.18 -8.91
C LYS A 78 -10.31 -11.94 -7.92
N SER A 79 -10.47 -12.76 -6.88
CA SER A 79 -11.62 -12.66 -5.96
C SER A 79 -11.57 -11.40 -5.10
N ASN A 80 -10.37 -10.95 -4.73
CA ASN A 80 -10.13 -9.75 -3.91
C ASN A 80 -9.37 -8.64 -4.65
N ASN A 81 -8.96 -8.91 -5.90
CA ASN A 81 -8.11 -8.05 -6.73
C ASN A 81 -6.80 -7.69 -6.00
N GLN A 82 -6.10 -8.70 -5.47
CA GLN A 82 -4.86 -8.52 -4.72
C GLN A 82 -3.73 -9.38 -5.26
N MET A 83 -2.51 -8.97 -4.95
CA MET A 83 -1.30 -9.77 -5.09
C MET A 83 -0.53 -9.74 -3.77
N THR A 84 0.29 -10.76 -3.57
CA THR A 84 1.19 -10.88 -2.44
C THR A 84 2.60 -10.81 -2.99
N LEU A 85 3.43 -9.89 -2.50
CA LEU A 85 4.83 -9.73 -2.92
C LEU A 85 5.75 -10.10 -1.76
N GLN A 86 6.60 -11.09 -1.93
CA GLN A 86 7.48 -11.57 -0.88
C GLN A 86 8.73 -10.70 -0.77
N PHE A 87 9.05 -10.26 0.46
CA PHE A 87 10.32 -9.60 0.78
C PHE A 87 11.45 -10.64 0.80
N THR A 88 11.84 -11.11 -0.38
CA THR A 88 12.74 -12.27 -0.53
C THR A 88 14.14 -11.93 -0.01
N ASN A 89 14.71 -12.81 0.81
CA ASN A 89 16.04 -12.64 1.43
C ASN A 89 16.16 -11.32 2.23
N VAL A 90 15.07 -10.86 2.85
CA VAL A 90 15.02 -9.56 3.56
C VAL A 90 16.07 -9.41 4.66
N LYS A 91 16.66 -10.49 5.16
CA LYS A 91 17.73 -10.46 6.17
C LYS A 91 19.11 -10.20 5.58
N ASP A 92 19.34 -10.65 4.36
CA ASP A 92 20.67 -10.69 3.73
C ASP A 92 20.80 -9.70 2.56
N ASP A 93 19.69 -9.34 1.91
CA ASP A 93 19.63 -8.34 0.84
C ASP A 93 19.37 -6.94 1.44
N SER A 94 20.33 -6.04 1.29
CA SER A 94 20.28 -4.70 1.87
C SER A 94 19.23 -3.79 1.21
N GLU A 95 18.99 -3.92 -0.10
CA GLU A 95 17.97 -3.15 -0.81
C GLU A 95 16.57 -3.61 -0.37
N MET A 96 16.36 -4.92 -0.30
CA MET A 96 15.11 -5.50 0.18
C MET A 96 14.85 -5.15 1.65
N ASN A 97 15.87 -5.24 2.51
CA ASN A 97 15.76 -4.87 3.92
C ASN A 97 15.38 -3.39 4.08
N SER A 98 16.04 -2.51 3.34
CA SER A 98 15.77 -1.08 3.36
C SER A 98 14.34 -0.78 2.91
N PHE A 99 13.88 -1.41 1.81
CA PHE A 99 12.51 -1.27 1.34
C PHE A 99 11.48 -1.80 2.36
N PHE A 100 11.75 -2.95 2.97
CA PHE A 100 10.91 -3.52 4.03
C PHE A 100 10.76 -2.58 5.23
N ARG A 101 11.88 -2.04 5.73
CA ARG A 101 11.89 -1.07 6.84
C ARG A 101 11.12 0.19 6.48
N PHE A 102 11.26 0.69 5.26
CA PHE A 102 10.50 1.84 4.79
C PHE A 102 8.98 1.62 4.90
N ILE A 103 8.48 0.44 4.49
CA ILE A 103 7.05 0.12 4.63
C ILE A 103 6.65 0.04 6.11
N GLN A 104 7.46 -0.61 6.95
CA GLN A 104 7.20 -0.71 8.40
C GLN A 104 7.15 0.67 9.07
N GLU A 105 8.13 1.53 8.83
CA GLU A 105 8.19 2.88 9.38
C GLU A 105 7.01 3.73 8.94
N LEU A 106 6.57 3.58 7.68
CA LEU A 106 5.40 4.28 7.19
C LEU A 106 4.11 3.80 7.89
N GLU A 107 3.98 2.50 8.19
CA GLU A 107 2.87 1.98 8.99
C GLU A 107 2.92 2.47 10.44
N MET A 108 4.11 2.53 11.06
CA MET A 108 4.29 3.05 12.41
C MET A 108 3.85 4.52 12.52
N LYS A 109 4.29 5.38 11.59
CA LYS A 109 3.87 6.80 11.55
C LYS A 109 2.37 6.98 11.34
N GLN A 110 1.73 6.05 10.62
CA GLN A 110 0.27 6.06 10.47
C GLN A 110 -0.43 5.69 11.77
N MET A 111 0.04 4.65 12.47
CA MET A 111 -0.51 4.26 13.77
C MET A 111 -0.35 5.38 14.80
N GLU A 112 0.82 6.01 14.85
CA GLU A 112 1.09 7.18 15.69
C GLU A 112 0.09 8.31 15.39
N TYR A 113 -0.10 8.69 14.13
CA TYR A 113 -1.06 9.73 13.75
C TYR A 113 -2.51 9.34 14.11
N LEU A 114 -2.87 8.07 14.01
CA LEU A 114 -4.18 7.56 14.39
C LEU A 114 -4.40 7.58 15.90
N GLY A 115 -3.34 7.74 16.70
CA GLY A 115 -3.35 7.60 18.15
C GLY A 115 -3.34 6.14 18.62
N ILE A 116 -2.99 5.19 17.75
CA ILE A 116 -2.90 3.77 18.08
C ILE A 116 -1.60 3.52 18.86
N ASN A 117 -1.71 2.80 19.98
CA ASN A 117 -0.63 2.42 20.87
C ASN A 117 -0.52 0.88 20.94
N ASP A 118 0.35 0.38 21.81
CA ASP A 118 0.60 -1.06 21.95
C ASP A 118 -0.65 -1.84 22.42
N ASP A 119 -1.54 -1.21 23.19
CA ASP A 119 -2.76 -1.84 23.71
C ASP A 119 -3.83 -2.04 22.62
N ASP A 120 -3.80 -1.22 21.57
CA ASP A 120 -4.81 -1.21 20.50
C ASP A 120 -4.21 -1.41 19.08
N VAL A 121 -2.99 -1.95 18.99
CA VAL A 121 -2.29 -2.22 17.72
C VAL A 121 -3.10 -3.08 16.74
N ASP A 122 -3.94 -3.97 17.25
CA ASP A 122 -4.84 -4.82 16.46
C ASP A 122 -5.92 -4.05 15.68
N LEU A 123 -6.12 -2.76 16.02
CA LEU A 123 -6.97 -1.86 15.25
C LEU A 123 -6.36 -1.50 13.90
N TYR A 124 -5.03 -1.59 13.74
CA TYR A 124 -4.37 -1.32 12.47
C TYR A 124 -4.12 -2.60 11.67
N ILE A 125 -4.70 -2.67 10.46
CA ILE A 125 -4.47 -3.76 9.53
C ILE A 125 -3.21 -3.44 8.72
N SER A 126 -2.06 -3.90 9.21
CA SER A 126 -0.80 -3.89 8.47
C SER A 126 -0.99 -4.47 7.06
N GLN A 127 -0.23 -4.02 6.07
CA GLN A 127 -0.14 -4.69 4.76
C GLN A 127 1.04 -5.67 4.70
N ILE A 128 1.91 -5.64 5.71
CA ILE A 128 2.92 -6.67 5.91
C ILE A 128 2.28 -7.89 6.57
N ARG A 129 2.59 -9.07 6.04
CA ARG A 129 2.07 -10.36 6.51
C ARG A 129 3.23 -11.27 6.87
N TYR A 130 3.30 -11.62 8.14
CA TYR A 130 4.26 -12.57 8.66
C TYR A 130 3.67 -13.98 8.63
N ASP A 131 4.50 -14.97 8.31
CA ASP A 131 4.14 -16.36 8.52
C ASP A 131 4.00 -16.64 10.02
N LYS A 132 2.92 -17.35 10.41
CA LYS A 132 2.63 -17.65 11.82
C LYS A 132 3.73 -18.48 12.49
N LYS A 133 4.50 -19.26 11.72
CA LYS A 133 5.57 -20.12 12.20
C LYS A 133 6.96 -19.54 11.94
N GLY A 134 7.05 -18.32 11.40
CA GLY A 134 8.31 -17.67 11.04
C GLY A 134 9.15 -18.44 10.01
N ARG A 135 8.53 -19.32 9.21
CA ARG A 135 9.24 -20.19 8.26
C ARG A 135 9.59 -19.49 6.95
N TYR A 136 8.82 -18.47 6.59
CA TYR A 136 8.93 -17.78 5.33
C TYR A 136 9.16 -16.29 5.57
N ASP A 137 9.85 -15.66 4.62
CA ASP A 137 9.99 -14.22 4.60
C ASP A 137 8.61 -13.54 4.59
N PRO A 138 8.50 -12.34 5.21
CA PRO A 138 7.27 -11.58 5.19
C PRO A 138 6.81 -11.26 3.78
N ASN A 139 5.52 -10.96 3.64
CA ASN A 139 4.93 -10.53 2.39
C ASN A 139 4.29 -9.15 2.50
N LEU A 140 4.34 -8.39 1.41
CA LEU A 140 3.56 -7.18 1.20
C LEU A 140 2.28 -7.51 0.43
N LEU A 141 1.13 -7.19 1.03
CA LEU A 141 -0.16 -7.26 0.36
C LEU A 141 -0.39 -5.99 -0.47
N VAL A 142 -0.60 -6.16 -1.77
CA VAL A 142 -0.91 -5.05 -2.69
C VAL A 142 -2.26 -5.27 -3.38
N LYS A 143 -2.96 -4.18 -3.69
CA LYS A 143 -4.26 -4.21 -4.38
C LYS A 143 -4.10 -3.75 -5.83
N ILE A 144 -4.76 -4.47 -6.74
CA ILE A 144 -4.91 -4.03 -8.13
C ILE A 144 -6.19 -3.18 -8.22
N PRO A 145 -6.10 -1.90 -8.61
CA PRO A 145 -7.28 -1.07 -8.78
C PRO A 145 -8.16 -1.58 -9.92
N PHE A 146 -9.47 -1.63 -9.69
CA PHE A 146 -10.47 -2.03 -10.68
C PHE A 146 -11.61 -1.01 -10.68
N ARG A 147 -11.86 -0.39 -11.82
CA ARG A 147 -12.87 0.67 -12.00
C ARG A 147 -13.44 0.58 -13.40
N SER A 148 -14.74 0.89 -13.55
CA SER A 148 -15.41 0.89 -14.85
C SER A 148 -15.19 -0.41 -15.65
N ASN A 149 -15.31 -1.54 -14.96
CA ASN A 149 -15.12 -2.90 -15.49
C ASN A 149 -13.73 -3.18 -16.10
N LYS A 150 -12.68 -2.47 -15.66
CA LYS A 150 -11.30 -2.71 -16.10
C LYS A 150 -10.30 -2.57 -14.96
N TYR A 151 -9.19 -3.29 -15.06
CA TYR A 151 -8.04 -3.10 -14.19
C TYR A 151 -7.27 -1.84 -14.61
N GLU A 152 -6.96 -0.96 -13.66
CA GLU A 152 -6.20 0.27 -13.92
C GLU A 152 -4.70 0.06 -13.67
N VAL A 153 -4.16 -1.01 -14.24
CA VAL A 153 -2.77 -1.44 -14.10
C VAL A 153 -2.20 -1.77 -15.48
N GLU A 154 -0.95 -1.36 -15.71
CA GLU A 154 -0.21 -1.77 -16.90
C GLU A 154 0.73 -2.92 -16.53
N VAL A 155 0.71 -4.00 -17.31
CA VAL A 155 1.58 -5.17 -17.08
C VAL A 155 2.41 -5.40 -18.34
N ARG A 156 3.71 -5.59 -18.15
CA ARG A 156 4.65 -5.96 -19.21
C ARG A 156 5.48 -7.17 -18.79
N ASN A 157 5.80 -8.02 -19.76
CA ASN A 157 6.97 -8.89 -19.71
C ASN A 157 8.09 -8.23 -20.56
N ARG A 158 9.27 -8.86 -20.67
CA ARG A 158 10.46 -8.29 -21.33
C ARG A 158 10.17 -7.65 -22.70
N ASP A 159 9.23 -8.19 -23.46
CA ASP A 159 9.04 -7.80 -24.86
C ASP A 159 7.63 -7.28 -25.19
N THR A 160 6.61 -7.56 -24.34
CA THR A 160 5.22 -7.25 -24.66
C THR A 160 4.37 -6.82 -23.47
N SER A 161 3.30 -6.07 -23.75
CA SER A 161 2.21 -5.88 -22.80
C SER A 161 1.45 -7.18 -22.61
N CYS A 162 1.03 -7.45 -21.38
CA CYS A 162 0.26 -8.65 -21.06
C CYS A 162 -0.90 -8.32 -20.10
N SER A 163 -1.79 -9.30 -19.89
CA SER A 163 -2.89 -9.16 -18.95
C SER A 163 -2.40 -9.40 -17.52
N ILE A 164 -3.08 -8.80 -16.54
CA ILE A 164 -2.89 -9.12 -15.12
C ILE A 164 -3.13 -10.62 -14.83
N ALA A 165 -3.94 -11.28 -15.66
CA ALA A 165 -4.17 -12.72 -15.57
C ALA A 165 -2.93 -13.57 -15.92
N ASN A 166 -1.92 -12.98 -16.56
CA ASN A 166 -0.65 -13.65 -16.88
C ASN A 166 0.38 -13.58 -15.76
N ILE A 167 0.00 -13.08 -14.57
CA ILE A 167 0.86 -13.12 -13.39
C ILE A 167 0.68 -14.48 -12.72
N TYR A 168 1.64 -15.37 -12.99
CA TYR A 168 1.65 -16.73 -12.47
C TYR A 168 2.28 -16.81 -11.08
N ASN A 169 2.14 -17.98 -10.45
CA ASN A 169 2.78 -18.26 -9.18
C ASN A 169 4.30 -18.15 -9.30
N PHE A 170 4.93 -17.59 -8.28
CA PHE A 170 6.36 -17.36 -8.16
C PHE A 170 6.98 -16.46 -9.24
N SER A 171 6.17 -15.69 -9.99
CA SER A 171 6.71 -14.69 -10.91
C SER A 171 7.58 -13.68 -10.17
N LYS A 172 8.80 -13.45 -10.67
CA LYS A 172 9.66 -12.35 -10.22
C LYS A 172 9.22 -11.07 -10.93
N MET A 173 9.07 -9.99 -10.18
CA MET A 173 8.59 -8.74 -10.74
C MET A 173 9.07 -7.52 -9.97
N ARG A 174 9.03 -6.39 -10.66
CA ARG A 174 9.11 -5.06 -10.06
C ARG A 174 7.82 -4.31 -10.35
N CYS A 175 7.31 -3.65 -9.33
CA CYS A 175 6.05 -2.92 -9.36
C CYS A 175 6.26 -1.45 -9.02
N ASP A 176 5.59 -0.57 -9.76
CA ASP A 176 5.30 0.78 -9.30
C ASP A 176 4.04 0.73 -8.43
N ILE A 177 4.20 1.07 -7.15
CA ILE A 177 3.13 1.07 -6.16
C ILE A 177 2.93 2.45 -5.55
N TYR A 178 1.72 2.73 -5.09
CA TYR A 178 1.38 3.96 -4.40
C TYR A 178 0.50 3.70 -3.20
N ILE A 179 0.60 4.55 -2.19
CA ILE A 179 -0.24 4.46 -1.00
C ILE A 179 -1.64 4.99 -1.29
N ASP A 180 -2.66 4.30 -0.79
CA ASP A 180 -4.03 4.79 -0.78
C ASP A 180 -4.29 5.67 0.45
N LYS A 181 -5.53 6.14 0.60
CA LYS A 181 -6.01 6.76 1.84
C LYS A 181 -6.06 5.72 2.97
N ILE A 182 -5.94 6.16 4.22
CA ILE A 182 -6.30 5.35 5.39
C ILE A 182 -7.83 5.34 5.48
N TRP A 183 -8.42 4.15 5.52
CA TRP A 183 -9.86 3.96 5.70
C TRP A 183 -10.14 3.32 7.06
N LYS A 184 -11.25 3.72 7.69
CA LYS A 184 -11.83 3.01 8.82
C LYS A 184 -12.88 2.03 8.30
N PHE A 185 -12.69 0.73 8.51
CA PHE A 185 -13.58 -0.33 8.08
C PHE A 185 -13.76 -1.36 9.19
N ASN A 186 -15.01 -1.59 9.61
CA ASN A 186 -15.36 -2.51 10.70
C ASN A 186 -14.53 -2.27 11.98
N GLY A 187 -14.41 -1.00 12.38
CA GLY A 187 -13.64 -0.60 13.56
C GLY A 187 -12.11 -0.64 13.41
N LYS A 188 -11.59 -1.11 12.28
CA LYS A 188 -10.16 -1.19 12.01
C LYS A 188 -9.70 -0.18 10.97
N TYR A 189 -8.44 0.22 11.06
CA TYR A 189 -7.77 1.13 10.15
C TYR A 189 -6.98 0.33 9.13
N VAL A 190 -7.06 0.72 7.86
CA VAL A 190 -6.28 0.09 6.81
C VAL A 190 -5.81 1.12 5.80
N CYS A 191 -4.52 1.09 5.49
CA CYS A 191 -3.94 1.82 4.39
C CYS A 191 -3.38 0.82 3.38
N LYS A 192 -3.90 0.84 2.15
CA LYS A 192 -3.54 -0.16 1.14
C LYS A 192 -2.47 0.36 0.22
N TRP A 193 -1.54 -0.50 -0.17
CA TRP A 193 -0.69 -0.28 -1.34
C TRP A 193 -1.45 -0.68 -2.60
N LYS A 194 -1.47 0.21 -3.59
CA LYS A 194 -2.09 -0.03 -4.89
C LYS A 194 -1.03 -0.10 -5.98
N VAL A 195 -1.22 -0.99 -6.94
CA VAL A 195 -0.27 -1.18 -8.04
C VAL A 195 -0.68 -0.36 -9.25
N LYS A 196 0.28 0.33 -9.86
CA LYS A 196 0.06 1.09 -11.11
C LYS A 196 0.70 0.42 -12.31
N LYS A 197 1.91 -0.12 -12.16
CA LYS A 197 2.65 -0.80 -13.22
C LYS A 197 3.36 -2.04 -12.70
N ILE A 198 3.45 -3.07 -13.52
CA ILE A 198 4.11 -4.35 -13.19
C ILE A 198 5.03 -4.74 -14.35
N MET A 199 6.31 -4.95 -14.05
CA MET A 199 7.28 -5.54 -14.94
C MET A 199 7.61 -6.95 -14.45
N ILE A 200 7.17 -7.96 -15.19
CA ILE A 200 7.52 -9.37 -14.96
C ILE A 200 8.91 -9.63 -15.56
N GLN A 201 9.78 -10.29 -14.81
CA GLN A 201 11.18 -10.56 -15.17
C GLN A 201 11.39 -11.92 -15.82
#